data_AF-A0A1H1LK91-F1
#
_entry.id   AF-A0A1H1LK91-F1
#
_cell.length_a   1.000
_cell.length_b   1.000
_cell.length_c   1.000
_cell.angle_alpha   90.00
_cell.angle_beta   90.00
_cell.angle_gamma   90.00
#
_symmetry.space_group_name_H-M   'P 1'
#
loop_
_entity.id
_entity.type
_entity.pdbx_description
1 polymer ?
#
loop_
_entity_poly.entity_id
_entity_poly.type
_entity_poly.pdbx_seq_one_letter_code
_entity_poly.pdbx_strand_id
1 'polypeptide(L)'
;MKTDSRFHLLAGLLGAALVFGNSMAAAEPVAPPAAAAPQRQFASPDEAVKALLAATRDHDKPTLHEIFGPHGHELISGDKVQDAKEFADFAKALGQLCRLSAEGPDKMVLNIGAQDWPFPIPLVRQDGKWFFDTLAGKEEIINRRVGGNELVAIGVCRTYVEAQREYAGQDRDNSGVLKYAQKIKSTPGQKDGLFWEPAPGEEPSPFGPLVASARAEGYGPRKPGEAPQPFHGYLFKILTKQGPHAPGGAYNYIINGNMIAGFALVAYPGMWGESGVMTFIVNQQGRVYQANLGPDPAAKVAALSEFDPDSAWTPVPAPGRP
;
A
#
# COMPACT_ATOMS: atom_id res chain seq x y z
N MET A 1 14.38 8.75 -0.42
CA MET A 1 13.09 9.46 -0.53
C MET A 1 12.63 9.75 0.88
N LYS A 2 12.71 11.01 1.37
CA LYS A 2 12.02 11.36 2.62
C LYS A 2 10.55 11.48 2.23
N THR A 3 9.81 10.39 2.37
CA THR A 3 8.35 10.43 2.34
C THR A 3 7.95 11.42 3.43
N ASP A 4 7.34 12.52 3.01
CA ASP A 4 6.67 13.42 3.92
C ASP A 4 5.64 12.59 4.70
N SER A 5 5.83 12.43 6.01
CA SER A 5 4.86 11.82 6.94
C SER A 5 3.50 12.53 6.99
N ARG A 6 3.22 13.43 6.04
CA ARG A 6 2.01 14.25 5.91
C ARG A 6 0.76 13.45 5.53
N PHE A 7 0.90 12.17 5.15
CA PHE A 7 -0.17 11.37 4.52
C PHE A 7 -0.67 10.16 5.31
N HIS A 8 -0.06 9.80 6.45
CA HIS A 8 -0.32 8.51 7.09
C HIS A 8 -0.83 8.74 8.50
N LEU A 9 -2.14 8.64 8.68
CA LEU A 9 -2.75 8.82 9.99
C LEU A 9 -4.09 8.09 10.03
N LEU A 10 -4.12 6.76 9.89
CA LEU A 10 -5.35 5.99 10.14
C LEU A 10 -5.23 4.46 10.30
N ALA A 11 -5.64 4.02 11.50
CA ALA A 11 -6.36 2.78 11.84
C ALA A 11 -5.85 1.44 11.27
N GLY A 12 -4.79 0.92 11.89
CA GLY A 12 -4.47 -0.51 11.83
C GLY A 12 -5.10 -1.34 12.96
N LEU A 13 -5.58 -2.52 12.55
CA LEU A 13 -5.94 -3.72 13.32
C LEU A 13 -7.33 -3.81 13.97
N LEU A 14 -8.32 -4.07 13.11
CA LEU A 14 -9.53 -4.85 13.40
C LEU A 14 -9.56 -6.10 12.50
N GLY A 15 -8.60 -7.01 12.68
CA GLY A 15 -8.55 -8.29 11.96
C GLY A 15 -8.79 -9.47 12.89
N ALA A 16 -9.97 -10.08 12.83
CA ALA A 16 -10.26 -11.35 13.49
C ALA A 16 -9.68 -12.51 12.66
N ALA A 17 -8.87 -13.36 13.28
CA ALA A 17 -8.37 -14.59 12.67
C ALA A 17 -9.45 -15.68 12.76
N LEU A 18 -10.04 -16.07 11.62
CA LEU A 18 -10.84 -17.29 11.50
C LEU A 18 -9.97 -18.39 10.88
N VAL A 19 -9.62 -19.38 11.70
CA VAL A 19 -8.95 -20.61 11.28
C VAL A 19 -10.02 -21.56 10.74
N PHE A 20 -10.03 -21.83 9.43
CA PHE A 20 -10.85 -22.89 8.85
C PHE A 20 -10.10 -24.22 8.97
N GLY A 21 -10.52 -25.05 9.93
CA GLY A 21 -10.18 -26.46 9.97
C GLY A 21 -11.22 -27.27 9.17
N ASN A 22 -10.78 -28.02 8.17
CA ASN A 22 -11.62 -28.96 7.43
C ASN A 22 -11.97 -30.17 8.32
N SER A 23 -13.24 -30.28 8.71
CA SER A 23 -13.84 -31.54 9.16
C SER A 23 -15.26 -31.64 8.58
N MET A 24 -15.54 -32.74 7.87
CA MET A 24 -16.89 -33.07 7.41
C MET A 24 -17.72 -33.62 8.58
N ALA A 25 -18.82 -32.96 8.95
CA ALA A 25 -20.02 -33.59 9.52
C ALA A 25 -21.18 -32.61 9.73
N ALA A 26 -22.39 -33.06 9.36
CA ALA A 26 -23.74 -32.61 9.73
C ALA A 26 -24.15 -31.14 9.48
N ALA A 27 -25.24 -30.95 8.74
CA ALA A 27 -25.90 -29.65 8.57
C ALA A 27 -26.56 -29.21 9.88
N GLU A 28 -25.90 -28.31 10.61
CA GLU A 28 -26.49 -27.59 11.73
C GLU A 28 -27.51 -26.55 11.24
N PRO A 29 -28.57 -26.27 12.03
CA PRO A 29 -29.52 -25.21 11.72
C PRO A 29 -28.77 -23.88 11.60
N VAL A 30 -28.98 -23.18 10.47
CA VAL A 30 -28.42 -21.86 10.22
C VAL A 30 -28.86 -20.92 11.33
N ALA A 31 -27.94 -20.60 12.24
CA ALA A 31 -28.14 -19.56 13.22
C ALA A 31 -28.46 -18.24 12.48
N PRO A 32 -29.45 -17.46 12.93
CA PRO A 32 -29.67 -16.13 12.39
C PRO A 32 -28.35 -15.33 12.45
N PRO A 33 -28.07 -14.46 11.47
CA PRO A 33 -26.86 -13.65 11.49
C PRO A 33 -26.77 -12.96 12.85
N ALA A 34 -25.64 -13.15 13.54
CA ALA A 34 -25.39 -12.49 14.81
C ALA A 34 -25.63 -10.99 14.60
N ALA A 35 -26.55 -10.42 15.38
CA ALA A 35 -26.77 -8.98 15.37
C ALA A 35 -25.40 -8.32 15.55
N ALA A 36 -25.02 -7.46 14.60
CA ALA A 36 -23.77 -6.72 14.68
C ALA A 36 -23.67 -6.09 16.08
N ALA A 37 -22.56 -6.34 16.78
CA ALA A 37 -22.37 -5.82 18.12
C ALA A 37 -22.65 -4.30 18.10
N PRO A 38 -23.53 -3.79 18.98
CA PRO A 38 -23.94 -2.40 18.92
C PRO A 38 -22.73 -1.49 19.09
N GLN A 39 -22.56 -0.55 18.16
CA GLN A 39 -21.49 0.44 18.25
C GLN A 39 -21.65 1.25 19.53
N ARG A 40 -20.52 1.50 20.20
CA ARG A 40 -20.48 2.24 21.45
C ARG A 40 -20.93 3.68 21.24
N GLN A 41 -21.83 4.11 22.11
CA GLN A 41 -22.37 5.47 22.15
C GLN A 41 -21.96 6.17 23.45
N PHE A 42 -21.83 7.48 23.41
CA PHE A 42 -21.29 8.33 24.48
C PHE A 42 -22.26 9.45 24.86
N ALA A 43 -22.19 9.93 26.11
CA ALA A 43 -23.05 11.04 26.54
C ALA A 43 -22.56 12.39 25.99
N SER A 44 -21.25 12.51 25.71
CA SER A 44 -20.63 13.71 25.16
C SER A 44 -19.53 13.39 24.14
N PRO A 45 -19.17 14.36 23.27
CA PRO A 45 -18.02 14.23 22.38
C PRO A 45 -16.71 14.00 23.15
N ASP A 46 -16.51 14.68 24.28
CA ASP A 46 -15.31 14.56 25.11
C ASP A 46 -15.14 13.15 25.68
N GLU A 47 -16.24 12.49 26.09
CA GLU A 47 -16.22 11.10 26.52
C GLU A 47 -15.79 10.16 25.40
N ALA A 48 -16.29 10.40 24.18
CA ALA A 48 -15.93 9.60 23.00
C ALA A 48 -14.43 9.74 22.66
N VAL A 49 -13.90 10.96 22.67
CA VAL A 49 -12.48 11.22 22.43
C VAL A 49 -11.61 10.61 23.53
N LYS A 50 -12.02 10.71 24.79
CA LYS A 50 -11.30 10.10 25.92
C LYS A 50 -11.25 8.57 25.81
N ALA A 51 -12.36 7.94 25.40
CA ALA A 51 -12.42 6.50 25.17
C ALA A 51 -11.52 6.09 24.01
N LEU A 52 -11.54 6.81 22.89
CA LEU A 52 -10.67 6.57 21.73
C LEU A 52 -9.19 6.70 22.09
N LEU A 53 -8.82 7.76 22.82
CA LEU A 53 -7.45 7.97 23.28
C LEU A 53 -6.97 6.84 24.19
N ALA A 54 -7.80 6.43 25.16
CA ALA A 54 -7.47 5.33 26.07
C ALA A 54 -7.30 4.00 25.32
N ALA A 55 -8.27 3.64 24.48
CA ALA A 55 -8.23 2.40 23.71
C ALA A 55 -7.04 2.35 22.75
N THR A 56 -6.70 3.48 22.13
CA THR A 56 -5.54 3.57 21.24
C THR A 56 -4.22 3.45 22.00
N ARG A 57 -4.08 4.15 23.13
CA ARG A 57 -2.88 4.09 23.98
C ARG A 57 -2.64 2.68 24.52
N ASP A 58 -3.71 1.99 24.91
CA ASP A 58 -3.65 0.67 25.52
C ASP A 58 -3.67 -0.46 24.47
N HIS A 59 -3.68 -0.13 23.17
CA HIS A 59 -3.81 -1.06 22.04
C HIS A 59 -5.01 -2.03 22.20
N ASP A 60 -6.10 -1.53 22.80
CA ASP A 60 -7.30 -2.30 23.12
C ASP A 60 -8.18 -2.47 21.89
N LYS A 61 -7.87 -3.49 21.09
CA LYS A 61 -8.61 -3.82 19.86
C LYS A 61 -10.10 -4.08 20.10
N PRO A 62 -10.52 -4.84 21.12
CA PRO A 62 -11.94 -4.99 21.45
C PRO A 62 -12.64 -3.64 21.65
N THR A 63 -12.06 -2.74 22.45
CA THR A 63 -12.66 -1.41 22.66
C THR A 63 -12.66 -0.58 21.38
N LEU A 64 -11.60 -0.64 20.56
CA LEU A 64 -11.58 0.04 19.25
C LEU A 64 -12.67 -0.51 18.31
N HIS A 65 -12.94 -1.82 18.34
CA HIS A 65 -14.04 -2.44 17.60
C HIS A 65 -15.38 -1.85 18.05
N GLU A 66 -15.60 -1.73 19.36
CA GLU A 66 -16.82 -1.16 19.90
C GLU A 66 -16.97 0.32 19.52
N ILE A 67 -15.88 1.10 19.55
CA ILE A 67 -15.87 2.52 19.22
C ILE A 67 -16.22 2.76 17.74
N PHE A 68 -15.57 2.04 16.82
CA PHE A 68 -15.79 2.22 15.38
C PHE A 68 -16.95 1.38 14.82
N GLY A 69 -17.50 0.47 15.62
CA GLY A 69 -18.65 -0.31 15.25
C GLY A 69 -18.38 -1.31 14.11
N PRO A 70 -19.45 -1.82 13.46
CA PRO A 70 -19.34 -2.92 12.51
C PRO A 70 -18.46 -2.61 11.30
N HIS A 71 -18.36 -1.35 10.87
CA HIS A 71 -17.54 -0.95 9.72
C HIS A 71 -16.06 -0.74 10.07
N GLY A 72 -15.66 -0.84 11.35
CA GLY A 72 -14.28 -0.59 11.77
C GLY A 72 -13.26 -1.57 11.18
N HIS A 73 -13.67 -2.80 10.90
CA HIS A 73 -12.81 -3.81 10.27
C HIS A 73 -12.49 -3.49 8.80
N GLU A 74 -13.32 -2.67 8.14
CA GLU A 74 -13.14 -2.26 6.74
C GLU A 74 -12.15 -1.10 6.61
N LEU A 75 -11.61 -0.59 7.72
CA LEU A 75 -10.65 0.51 7.71
C LEU A 75 -9.22 0.03 7.46
N ILE A 76 -8.94 -1.27 7.49
CA ILE A 76 -7.59 -1.82 7.33
C ILE A 76 -7.16 -1.88 5.86
N SER A 77 -5.88 -1.72 5.59
CA SER A 77 -5.29 -1.73 4.24
C SER A 77 -5.11 -3.14 3.66
N GLY A 78 -5.17 -4.18 4.51
CA GLY A 78 -4.82 -5.56 4.18
C GLY A 78 -3.30 -5.83 4.10
N ASP A 79 -2.47 -4.79 4.16
CA ASP A 79 -1.03 -4.89 4.35
C ASP A 79 -0.70 -4.69 5.83
N LYS A 80 -0.29 -5.77 6.50
CA LYS A 80 -0.04 -5.76 7.95
C LYS A 80 1.05 -4.78 8.38
N VAL A 81 2.05 -4.54 7.52
CA VAL A 81 3.14 -3.61 7.84
C VAL A 81 2.62 -2.18 7.75
N GLN A 82 1.88 -1.87 6.68
CA GLN A 82 1.19 -0.61 6.52
C GLN A 82 0.20 -0.36 7.67
N ASP A 83 -0.67 -1.32 7.98
CA ASP A 83 -1.66 -1.21 9.06
C ASP A 83 -0.99 -0.89 10.41
N ALA A 84 0.07 -1.63 10.76
CA ALA A 84 0.79 -1.41 12.02
C ALA A 84 1.42 0.00 12.06
N LYS A 85 1.98 0.46 10.94
CA LYS A 85 2.55 1.80 10.81
C LYS A 85 1.47 2.89 10.91
N GLU A 86 0.37 2.75 10.17
CA GLU A 86 -0.74 3.71 10.18
C GLU A 86 -1.38 3.82 11.57
N PHE A 87 -1.51 2.70 12.31
CA PHE A 87 -1.94 2.72 13.70
C PHE A 87 -0.95 3.45 14.62
N ALA A 88 0.36 3.20 14.47
CA ALA A 88 1.37 3.87 15.28
C ALA A 88 1.38 5.38 15.03
N ASP A 89 1.27 5.81 13.77
CA ASP A 89 1.17 7.22 13.40
C ASP A 89 -0.13 7.85 13.96
N PHE A 90 -1.26 7.13 13.91
CA PHE A 90 -2.53 7.52 14.54
C PHE A 90 -2.44 7.70 16.05
N ALA A 91 -1.90 6.70 16.75
CA ALA A 91 -1.69 6.74 18.19
C ALA A 91 -0.80 7.91 18.61
N LYS A 92 0.26 8.16 17.84
CA LYS A 92 1.17 9.28 18.05
C LYS A 92 0.44 10.62 17.92
N ALA A 93 -0.36 10.83 16.88
CA ALA A 93 -1.07 12.11 16.71
C ALA A 93 -2.13 12.34 17.79
N LEU A 94 -2.91 11.33 18.14
CA LEU A 94 -3.87 11.40 19.25
C LEU A 94 -3.17 11.79 20.56
N GLY A 95 -2.00 11.20 20.84
CA GLY A 95 -1.21 11.52 22.02
C GLY A 95 -0.58 12.92 22.02
N GLN A 96 -0.46 13.58 20.86
CA GLN A 96 0.07 14.94 20.76
C GLN A 96 -1.00 16.01 21.01
N LEU A 97 -2.14 15.90 20.35
CA LEU A 97 -3.25 16.85 20.47
C LEU A 97 -4.55 16.18 20.04
N CYS A 98 -5.63 16.48 20.75
CA CYS A 98 -7.00 16.19 20.36
C CYS A 98 -7.82 17.47 20.55
N ARG A 99 -8.41 17.98 19.47
CA ARG A 99 -9.24 19.19 19.50
C ARG A 99 -10.52 18.98 18.73
N LEU A 100 -11.66 19.12 19.40
CA LEU A 100 -12.96 19.07 18.75
C LEU A 100 -13.29 20.41 18.08
N SER A 101 -13.81 20.34 16.86
CA SER A 101 -14.40 21.47 16.13
C SER A 101 -15.83 21.13 15.72
N ALA A 102 -16.77 22.02 16.03
CA ALA A 102 -18.15 21.85 15.62
C ALA A 102 -18.30 22.16 14.12
N GLU A 103 -18.94 21.25 13.39
CA GLU A 103 -19.42 21.49 12.00
C GLU A 103 -20.94 21.65 11.95
N GLY A 104 -21.61 21.55 13.11
CA GLY A 104 -23.05 21.71 13.25
C GLY A 104 -23.49 21.36 14.68
N PRO A 105 -24.80 21.45 14.99
CA PRO A 105 -25.31 21.12 16.33
C PRO A 105 -25.15 19.64 16.70
N ASP A 106 -25.09 18.76 15.69
CA ASP A 106 -25.06 17.30 15.86
C ASP A 106 -23.81 16.66 15.22
N LYS A 107 -22.81 17.46 14.84
CA LYS A 107 -21.59 16.96 14.17
C LYS A 107 -20.34 17.69 14.67
N MET A 108 -19.35 16.90 15.08
CA MET A 108 -18.04 17.34 15.53
C MET A 108 -16.96 16.64 14.72
N VAL A 109 -15.89 17.36 14.39
CA VAL A 109 -14.66 16.79 13.83
C VAL A 109 -13.59 16.77 14.90
N LEU A 110 -12.94 15.62 15.06
CA LEU A 110 -11.78 15.47 15.91
C LEU A 110 -10.54 15.85 15.11
N ASN A 111 -9.84 16.91 15.50
CA ASN A 111 -8.56 17.28 14.94
C ASN A 111 -7.44 16.70 15.81
N ILE A 112 -6.46 16.05 15.18
CA ILE A 112 -5.41 15.30 15.88
C ILE A 112 -4.00 15.74 15.47
N GLY A 113 -3.06 15.56 16.39
CA GLY A 113 -1.63 15.78 16.12
C GLY A 113 -1.21 17.24 16.13
N ALA A 114 0.11 17.46 16.04
CA ALA A 114 0.70 18.80 16.07
C ALA A 114 0.28 19.72 14.89
N GLN A 115 -0.28 19.14 13.83
CA GLN A 115 -0.76 19.87 12.66
C GLN A 115 -2.28 20.08 12.67
N ASP A 116 -2.97 19.70 13.75
CA ASP A 116 -4.40 19.92 13.92
C ASP A 116 -5.23 19.33 12.75
N TRP A 117 -4.88 18.10 12.36
CA TRP A 117 -5.39 17.48 11.15
C TRP A 117 -6.77 16.87 11.38
N PRO A 118 -7.76 17.11 10.50
CA PRO A 118 -9.10 16.56 10.68
C PRO A 118 -9.09 15.04 10.50
N PHE A 119 -9.46 14.35 11.59
CA PHE A 119 -9.69 12.91 11.58
C PHE A 119 -10.92 12.60 10.73
N PRO A 120 -10.81 11.71 9.72
CA PRO A 120 -11.89 11.42 8.77
C PRO A 120 -13.20 10.91 9.34
N ILE A 121 -13.19 10.28 10.52
CA ILE A 121 -14.42 9.74 11.13
C ILE A 121 -14.99 10.81 12.07
N PRO A 122 -16.10 11.48 11.69
CA PRO A 122 -16.69 12.51 12.54
C PRO A 122 -17.41 11.89 13.74
N LEU A 123 -17.59 12.69 14.78
CA LEU A 123 -18.51 12.40 15.87
C LEU A 123 -19.88 12.96 15.51
N VAL A 124 -20.90 12.12 15.52
CA VAL A 124 -22.29 12.49 15.19
C VAL A 124 -23.19 12.23 16.39
N ARG A 125 -24.16 13.13 16.62
CA ARG A 125 -25.18 12.96 17.64
C ARG A 125 -26.45 12.35 17.03
N GLN A 126 -26.90 11.24 17.59
CA GLN A 126 -28.15 10.57 17.25
C GLN A 126 -28.85 10.14 18.53
N ASP A 127 -30.16 10.41 18.64
CA ASP A 127 -30.98 10.06 19.81
C ASP A 127 -30.39 10.53 21.15
N GLY A 128 -29.78 11.73 21.13
CA GLY A 128 -29.17 12.35 22.31
C GLY A 128 -27.81 11.78 22.72
N LYS A 129 -27.24 10.83 21.96
CA LYS A 129 -25.92 10.24 22.22
C LYS A 129 -24.97 10.45 21.05
N TRP A 130 -23.67 10.44 21.34
CA TRP A 130 -22.60 10.64 20.36
C TRP A 130 -21.96 9.31 19.97
N PHE A 131 -21.58 9.17 18.71
CA PHE A 131 -20.81 8.02 18.23
C PHE A 131 -19.93 8.44 17.05
N PHE A 132 -18.89 7.65 16.75
CA PHE A 132 -18.03 7.87 15.60
C PHE A 132 -18.71 7.34 14.33
N ASP A 133 -19.07 8.19 13.38
CA ASP A 133 -19.74 7.75 12.14
C ASP A 133 -18.72 7.16 11.16
N THR A 134 -18.31 5.92 11.43
CA THR A 134 -17.30 5.20 10.65
C THR A 134 -17.70 5.05 9.18
N LEU A 135 -18.99 4.86 8.91
CA LEU A 135 -19.48 4.73 7.54
C LEU A 135 -19.28 6.03 6.76
N ALA A 136 -19.59 7.18 7.37
CA ALA A 136 -19.35 8.48 6.76
C ALA A 136 -17.85 8.79 6.56
N GLY A 137 -16.98 8.28 7.44
CA GLY A 137 -15.54 8.52 7.36
C GLY A 137 -14.76 7.53 6.49
N LYS A 138 -15.30 6.33 6.23
CA LYS A 138 -14.60 5.22 5.54
C LYS A 138 -14.03 5.64 4.19
N GLU A 139 -14.84 6.29 3.36
CA GLU A 139 -14.46 6.66 1.99
C GLU A 139 -13.24 7.60 1.98
N GLU A 140 -13.19 8.56 2.91
CA GLU A 140 -12.05 9.48 3.01
C GLU A 140 -10.78 8.76 3.50
N ILE A 141 -10.91 7.76 4.37
CA ILE A 141 -9.77 6.93 4.83
C ILE A 141 -9.15 6.20 3.64
N ILE A 142 -9.99 5.54 2.85
CA ILE A 142 -9.59 4.80 1.67
C ILE A 142 -8.97 5.75 0.65
N ASN A 143 -9.60 6.88 0.35
CA ASN A 143 -9.09 7.84 -0.62
C ASN A 143 -7.71 8.41 -0.23
N ARG A 144 -7.49 8.73 1.04
CA ARG A 144 -6.17 9.15 1.54
C ARG A 144 -5.12 8.05 1.39
N ARG A 145 -5.47 6.82 1.73
CA ARG A 145 -4.58 5.65 1.58
C ARG A 145 -4.22 5.38 0.13
N VAL A 146 -5.23 5.29 -0.74
CA VAL A 146 -5.07 5.08 -2.19
C VAL A 146 -4.14 6.14 -2.77
N GLY A 147 -4.37 7.42 -2.48
CA GLY A 147 -3.51 8.50 -2.96
C GLY A 147 -2.05 8.36 -2.48
N GLY A 148 -1.84 8.05 -1.20
CA GLY A 148 -0.50 7.83 -0.64
C GLY A 148 0.22 6.64 -1.28
N ASN A 149 -0.47 5.51 -1.37
CA ASN A 149 0.05 4.26 -1.94
C ASN A 149 0.41 4.44 -3.42
N GLU A 150 -0.44 5.11 -4.20
CA GLU A 150 -0.20 5.40 -5.62
C GLU A 150 1.03 6.30 -5.82
N LEU A 151 1.22 7.31 -4.96
CA LEU A 151 2.42 8.15 -4.99
C LEU A 151 3.69 7.35 -4.67
N VAL A 152 3.64 6.42 -3.71
CA VAL A 152 4.75 5.52 -3.40
C VAL A 152 5.04 4.60 -4.60
N ALA A 153 4.01 4.00 -5.20
CA ALA A 153 4.15 3.13 -6.37
C ALA A 153 4.78 3.85 -7.57
N ILE A 154 4.35 5.08 -7.86
CA ILE A 154 4.98 5.94 -8.89
C ILE A 154 6.45 6.19 -8.55
N GLY A 155 6.77 6.45 -7.28
CA GLY A 155 8.15 6.59 -6.79
C GLY A 155 8.99 5.35 -7.06
N VAL A 156 8.48 4.16 -6.72
CA VAL A 156 9.15 2.87 -6.98
C VAL A 156 9.36 2.64 -8.48
N CYS A 157 8.37 2.95 -9.32
CA CYS A 157 8.52 2.89 -10.78
C CYS A 157 9.68 3.75 -11.28
N ARG A 158 9.87 4.96 -10.74
CA ARG A 158 10.99 5.84 -11.10
C ARG A 158 12.32 5.31 -10.59
N THR A 159 12.39 4.88 -9.33
CA THR A 159 13.58 4.24 -8.74
C THR A 159 13.98 2.98 -9.51
N TYR A 160 13.01 2.20 -10.03
CA TYR A 160 13.29 1.05 -10.88
C TYR A 160 14.05 1.41 -12.16
N VAL A 161 13.69 2.51 -12.81
CA VAL A 161 14.39 2.97 -14.01
C VAL A 161 15.84 3.38 -13.70
N GLU A 162 16.05 4.11 -12.61
CA GLU A 162 17.39 4.49 -12.15
C GLU A 162 18.24 3.26 -11.82
N ALA A 163 17.68 2.33 -11.06
CA ALA A 163 18.35 1.11 -10.65
C ALA A 163 18.72 0.19 -11.82
N GLN A 164 17.85 0.09 -12.83
CA GLN A 164 18.17 -0.67 -14.04
C GLN A 164 19.33 -0.07 -14.82
N ARG A 165 19.39 1.27 -14.91
CA ARG A 165 20.50 1.97 -15.57
C ARG A 165 21.81 1.78 -14.81
N GLU A 166 21.77 1.86 -13.48
CA GLU A 166 22.93 1.58 -12.62
C GLU A 166 23.39 0.13 -12.74
N TYR A 167 22.46 -0.83 -12.72
CA TYR A 167 22.77 -2.25 -12.87
C TYR A 167 23.49 -2.53 -14.19
N ALA A 168 22.96 -2.00 -15.30
CA ALA A 168 23.51 -2.17 -16.64
C ALA A 168 24.81 -1.39 -16.90
N GLY A 169 25.25 -0.52 -15.99
CA GLY A 169 26.52 0.21 -16.11
C GLY A 169 27.75 -0.65 -15.90
N GLN A 170 27.60 -1.90 -15.42
CA GLN A 170 28.69 -2.82 -15.13
C GLN A 170 28.33 -4.24 -15.59
N ASP A 171 29.33 -5.03 -15.94
CA ASP A 171 29.16 -6.46 -16.20
C ASP A 171 29.09 -7.22 -14.87
N ARG A 172 27.86 -7.57 -14.46
CA ARG A 172 27.58 -8.11 -13.12
C ARG A 172 27.87 -9.61 -12.98
N ASP A 173 28.00 -10.33 -14.09
CA ASP A 173 28.20 -11.78 -14.12
C ASP A 173 29.43 -12.22 -14.92
N ASN A 174 30.33 -11.27 -15.27
CA ASN A 174 31.55 -11.50 -16.05
C ASN A 174 31.29 -12.19 -17.40
N SER A 175 30.13 -11.92 -18.01
CA SER A 175 29.75 -12.51 -19.29
C SER A 175 30.29 -11.73 -20.51
N GLY A 176 30.91 -10.57 -20.28
CA GLY A 176 31.31 -9.61 -21.30
C GLY A 176 30.13 -8.79 -21.86
N VAL A 177 28.94 -8.88 -21.25
CA VAL A 177 27.71 -8.26 -21.76
C VAL A 177 27.06 -7.38 -20.70
N LEU A 178 26.99 -6.08 -20.97
CA LEU A 178 26.17 -5.15 -20.18
C LEU A 178 24.68 -5.45 -20.41
N LYS A 179 23.93 -5.65 -19.33
CA LYS A 179 22.53 -6.07 -19.39
C LYS A 179 21.72 -5.49 -18.24
N TYR A 180 20.40 -5.41 -18.42
CA TYR A 180 19.44 -5.07 -17.38
C TYR A 180 19.13 -6.28 -16.50
N ALA A 181 18.73 -6.03 -15.26
CA ALA A 181 18.34 -7.06 -14.31
C ALA A 181 16.96 -7.63 -14.65
N GLN A 182 16.84 -8.96 -14.63
CA GLN A 182 15.58 -9.66 -14.85
C GLN A 182 14.84 -9.97 -13.53
N LYS A 183 15.44 -9.63 -12.39
CA LYS A 183 14.92 -9.89 -11.04
C LYS A 183 15.02 -8.65 -10.17
N ILE A 184 14.05 -8.45 -9.29
CA ILE A 184 14.14 -7.44 -8.23
C ILE A 184 15.14 -7.89 -7.15
N LYS A 185 15.01 -9.13 -6.66
CA LYS A 185 15.91 -9.72 -5.66
C LYS A 185 16.85 -10.73 -6.33
N SER A 186 18.14 -10.60 -6.07
CA SER A 186 19.14 -11.55 -6.55
C SER A 186 18.97 -12.93 -5.90
N THR A 187 19.40 -13.95 -6.64
CA THR A 187 19.66 -15.29 -6.12
C THR A 187 20.69 -15.21 -4.99
N PRO A 188 20.56 -16.00 -3.89
CA PRO A 188 21.52 -15.97 -2.80
C PRO A 188 22.97 -16.15 -3.29
N GLY A 189 23.85 -15.22 -2.89
CA GLY A 189 25.26 -15.21 -3.29
C GLY A 189 25.55 -14.67 -4.70
N GLN A 190 24.53 -14.23 -5.44
CA GLN A 190 24.67 -13.71 -6.80
C GLN A 190 24.30 -12.22 -6.86
N LYS A 191 24.70 -11.55 -7.95
CA LYS A 191 24.33 -10.17 -8.29
C LYS A 191 23.50 -10.13 -9.59
N ASP A 192 22.54 -11.05 -9.70
CA ASP A 192 21.67 -11.27 -10.88
C ASP A 192 20.30 -10.55 -10.80
N GLY A 193 20.14 -9.64 -9.82
CA GLY A 193 18.96 -8.81 -9.62
C GLY A 193 19.30 -7.42 -9.09
N LEU A 194 18.28 -6.55 -8.97
CA LEU A 194 18.46 -5.16 -8.52
C LEU A 194 18.84 -5.03 -7.05
N PHE A 195 18.57 -6.05 -6.23
CA PHE A 195 18.90 -6.09 -4.81
C PHE A 195 19.70 -7.33 -4.44
N TRP A 196 20.87 -7.11 -3.84
CA TRP A 196 21.64 -8.07 -3.05
C TRP A 196 22.05 -7.40 -1.73
N GLU A 197 22.36 -8.22 -0.74
CA GLU A 197 22.98 -7.75 0.50
C GLU A 197 24.49 -7.59 0.27
N PRO A 198 25.04 -6.38 0.36
CA PRO A 198 26.48 -6.20 0.22
C PRO A 198 27.20 -6.72 1.47
N ALA A 199 28.33 -7.41 1.28
CA ALA A 199 29.27 -7.66 2.38
C ALA A 199 29.96 -6.34 2.80
N PRO A 200 30.56 -6.27 4.01
CA PRO A 200 31.28 -5.07 4.44
C PRO A 200 32.34 -4.64 3.41
N GLY A 201 32.24 -3.39 2.93
CA GLY A 201 33.15 -2.83 1.93
C GLY A 201 32.81 -3.17 0.47
N GLU A 202 31.77 -3.97 0.22
CA GLU A 202 31.27 -4.19 -1.15
C GLU A 202 30.37 -3.04 -1.63
N GLU A 203 30.28 -2.93 -2.95
CA GLU A 203 29.36 -2.02 -3.61
C GLU A 203 27.90 -2.33 -3.21
N PRO A 204 27.12 -1.31 -2.82
CA PRO A 204 25.70 -1.47 -2.53
C PRO A 204 24.94 -1.91 -3.78
N SER A 205 23.82 -2.59 -3.56
CA SER A 205 22.91 -2.90 -4.66
C SER A 205 22.09 -1.67 -5.09
N PRO A 206 21.70 -1.55 -6.37
CA PRO A 206 20.90 -0.42 -6.86
C PRO A 206 19.59 -0.20 -6.09
N PHE A 207 18.94 -1.28 -5.63
CA PHE A 207 17.75 -1.21 -4.77
C PHE A 207 18.05 -1.16 -3.27
N GLY A 208 19.33 -1.16 -2.86
CA GLY A 208 19.75 -1.12 -1.47
C GLY A 208 19.04 -0.05 -0.64
N PRO A 209 19.02 1.24 -1.08
CA PRO A 209 18.31 2.29 -0.35
C PRO A 209 16.80 2.06 -0.21
N LEU A 210 16.14 1.54 -1.25
CA LEU A 210 14.70 1.24 -1.22
C LEU A 210 14.40 0.11 -0.24
N VAL A 211 15.19 -0.96 -0.26
CA VAL A 211 15.03 -2.09 0.66
C VAL A 211 15.35 -1.71 2.10
N ALA A 212 16.35 -0.85 2.32
CA ALA A 212 16.65 -0.33 3.65
C ALA A 212 15.47 0.47 4.23
N SER A 213 14.84 1.33 3.40
CA SER A 213 13.62 2.06 3.79
C SER A 213 12.48 1.09 4.12
N ALA A 214 12.23 0.11 3.26
CA ALA A 214 11.17 -0.88 3.47
C ALA A 214 11.40 -1.66 4.77
N ARG A 215 12.64 -2.06 5.07
CA ARG A 215 12.97 -2.75 6.33
C ARG A 215 12.77 -1.88 7.56
N ALA A 216 13.12 -0.59 7.49
CA ALA A 216 12.90 0.34 8.58
C ALA A 216 11.42 0.50 8.92
N GLU A 217 10.54 0.29 7.94
CA GLU A 217 9.08 0.28 8.13
C GLU A 217 8.54 -1.07 8.61
N GLY A 218 9.33 -2.15 8.50
CA GLY A 218 8.95 -3.50 8.95
C GLY A 218 8.75 -4.51 7.83
N TYR A 219 8.98 -4.16 6.56
CA TYR A 219 8.93 -5.12 5.46
C TYR A 219 10.14 -6.06 5.51
N GLY A 220 9.85 -7.36 5.41
CA GLY A 220 10.83 -8.43 5.56
C GLY A 220 10.98 -9.30 4.32
N PRO A 221 11.97 -10.20 4.30
CA PRO A 221 12.06 -11.21 3.27
C PRO A 221 10.85 -12.15 3.36
N ARG A 222 10.18 -12.36 2.23
CA ARG A 222 9.12 -13.38 2.08
C ARG A 222 9.68 -14.79 2.33
N LYS A 223 8.94 -15.63 3.07
CA LYS A 223 9.27 -17.06 3.21
C LYS A 223 8.88 -17.83 1.94
N PRO A 224 9.57 -18.95 1.62
CA PRO A 224 9.15 -19.83 0.54
C PRO A 224 7.68 -20.26 0.71
N GLY A 225 6.87 -20.15 -0.34
CA GLY A 225 5.45 -20.54 -0.33
C GLY A 225 4.44 -19.48 0.09
N GLU A 226 4.87 -18.34 0.66
CA GLU A 226 3.96 -17.24 0.99
C GLU A 226 3.51 -16.48 -0.27
N ALA A 227 2.32 -15.88 -0.27
CA ALA A 227 1.92 -14.97 -1.34
C ALA A 227 2.87 -13.75 -1.42
N PRO A 228 3.00 -13.10 -2.60
CA PRO A 228 3.72 -11.84 -2.70
C PRO A 228 3.19 -10.83 -1.68
N GLN A 229 4.08 -10.26 -0.86
CA GLN A 229 3.72 -9.19 0.07
C GLN A 229 3.67 -7.86 -0.71
N PRO A 230 2.54 -7.15 -0.72
CA PRO A 230 2.49 -5.79 -1.24
C PRO A 230 3.45 -4.89 -0.46
N PHE A 231 3.99 -3.86 -1.13
CA PHE A 231 4.74 -2.79 -0.48
C PHE A 231 3.91 -1.52 -0.62
N HIS A 232 3.41 -1.00 0.51
CA HIS A 232 2.38 0.05 0.54
C HIS A 232 1.20 -0.30 -0.35
N GLY A 233 0.68 -1.52 -0.18
CA GLY A 233 -0.49 -1.95 -0.93
C GLY A 233 -0.26 -2.23 -2.42
N TYR A 234 0.97 -2.15 -2.94
CA TYR A 234 1.28 -2.39 -4.35
C TYR A 234 2.22 -3.58 -4.59
N LEU A 235 1.96 -4.30 -5.67
CA LEU A 235 2.79 -5.40 -6.17
C LEU A 235 3.47 -4.98 -7.47
N PHE A 236 4.65 -5.55 -7.71
CA PHE A 236 5.52 -5.15 -8.82
C PHE A 236 5.96 -6.37 -9.63
N LYS A 237 5.87 -6.26 -10.96
CA LYS A 237 6.26 -7.32 -11.90
C LYS A 237 7.08 -6.73 -13.04
N ILE A 238 8.22 -7.34 -13.32
CA ILE A 238 9.04 -6.99 -14.48
C ILE A 238 8.36 -7.50 -15.75
N LEU A 239 8.29 -6.65 -16.77
CA LEU A 239 7.85 -6.98 -18.11
C LEU A 239 9.07 -7.10 -19.03
N THR A 240 9.07 -8.11 -19.89
CA THR A 240 10.25 -8.49 -20.68
C THR A 240 10.12 -8.16 -22.17
N LYS A 241 9.07 -7.43 -22.54
CA LYS A 241 8.77 -7.04 -23.92
C LYS A 241 8.12 -5.66 -23.96
N GLN A 242 8.11 -5.03 -25.13
CA GLN A 242 7.15 -3.98 -25.45
C GLN A 242 6.22 -4.39 -26.58
N GLY A 243 5.02 -3.82 -26.54
CA GLY A 243 3.97 -3.96 -27.54
C GLY A 243 4.03 -2.87 -28.62
N PRO A 244 3.09 -2.91 -29.58
CA PRO A 244 3.11 -2.06 -30.77
C PRO A 244 2.82 -0.58 -30.50
N HIS A 245 2.16 -0.22 -29.40
CA HIS A 245 1.84 1.18 -29.07
C HIS A 245 3.00 1.91 -28.39
N ALA A 246 4.04 1.18 -27.97
CA ALA A 246 5.26 1.78 -27.46
C ALA A 246 6.11 2.40 -28.59
N PRO A 247 6.79 3.54 -28.36
CA PRO A 247 7.80 4.05 -29.30
C PRO A 247 8.84 2.97 -29.62
N GLY A 248 9.08 2.74 -30.92
CA GLY A 248 9.95 1.66 -31.41
C GLY A 248 9.24 0.35 -31.77
N GLY A 249 7.93 0.24 -31.53
CA GLY A 249 7.11 -0.91 -31.93
C GLY A 249 7.36 -2.16 -31.07
N ALA A 250 6.71 -3.27 -31.42
CA ALA A 250 6.76 -4.48 -30.61
C ALA A 250 8.12 -5.20 -30.74
N TYR A 251 8.76 -5.51 -29.62
CA TYR A 251 9.95 -6.36 -29.59
C TYR A 251 10.23 -6.95 -28.20
N ASN A 252 11.03 -8.01 -28.16
CA ASN A 252 11.47 -8.66 -26.93
C ASN A 252 12.71 -7.98 -26.35
N TYR A 253 12.72 -7.69 -25.06
CA TYR A 253 13.86 -7.10 -24.38
C TYR A 253 15.01 -8.09 -24.18
N ILE A 254 14.71 -9.39 -24.20
CA ILE A 254 15.67 -10.48 -24.01
C ILE A 254 16.20 -10.97 -25.35
N ILE A 255 17.52 -10.91 -25.52
CA ILE A 255 18.26 -11.43 -26.67
C ILE A 255 19.34 -12.38 -26.14
N ASN A 256 19.36 -13.62 -26.61
CA ASN A 256 20.30 -14.66 -26.17
C ASN A 256 20.34 -14.83 -24.64
N GLY A 257 19.18 -14.74 -23.98
CA GLY A 257 19.06 -14.84 -22.52
C GLY A 257 19.43 -13.58 -21.74
N ASN A 258 19.97 -12.54 -22.39
CA ASN A 258 20.34 -11.28 -21.76
C ASN A 258 19.27 -10.21 -22.03
N MET A 259 18.79 -9.52 -20.99
CA MET A 259 17.87 -8.40 -21.15
C MET A 259 18.67 -7.16 -21.56
N ILE A 260 18.80 -6.91 -22.86
CA ILE A 260 19.70 -5.87 -23.41
C ILE A 260 18.97 -4.84 -24.28
N ALA A 261 17.79 -5.17 -24.81
CA ALA A 261 17.08 -4.28 -25.72
C ALA A 261 16.11 -3.32 -25.01
N GLY A 262 15.92 -3.46 -23.70
CA GLY A 262 15.08 -2.59 -22.88
C GLY A 262 14.69 -3.25 -21.56
N PHE A 263 13.79 -2.61 -20.83
CA PHE A 263 13.20 -3.14 -19.61
C PHE A 263 11.88 -2.43 -19.33
N ALA A 264 10.97 -3.09 -18.62
CA ALA A 264 9.77 -2.44 -18.13
C ALA A 264 9.27 -3.06 -16.82
N LEU A 265 8.41 -2.32 -16.13
CA LEU A 265 7.77 -2.72 -14.89
C LEU A 265 6.29 -2.37 -14.95
N VAL A 266 5.47 -3.23 -14.36
CA VAL A 266 4.10 -2.92 -13.96
C VAL A 266 3.99 -2.92 -12.45
N ALA A 267 3.29 -1.92 -11.90
CA ALA A 267 2.91 -1.83 -10.50
C ALA A 267 1.38 -1.82 -10.41
N TYR A 268 0.80 -2.67 -9.55
CA TYR A 268 -0.65 -2.82 -9.44
C TYR A 268 -1.08 -3.00 -7.98
N PRO A 269 -2.28 -2.55 -7.59
CA PRO A 269 -2.70 -2.65 -6.21
C PRO A 269 -2.97 -4.12 -5.84
N GLY A 270 -2.58 -4.49 -4.63
CA GLY A 270 -2.88 -5.80 -4.04
C GLY A 270 -4.37 -5.99 -3.79
N MET A 271 -5.09 -4.91 -3.43
CA MET A 271 -6.55 -4.89 -3.30
C MET A 271 -7.11 -3.64 -3.98
N TRP A 272 -7.78 -3.84 -5.10
CA TRP A 272 -8.38 -2.73 -5.84
C TRP A 272 -9.47 -2.05 -5.03
N GLY A 273 -9.47 -0.71 -5.02
CA GLY A 273 -10.43 0.09 -4.27
C GLY A 273 -10.10 0.27 -2.80
N GLU A 274 -9.13 -0.47 -2.25
CA GLU A 274 -8.72 -0.38 -0.84
C GLU A 274 -7.26 0.07 -0.72
N SER A 275 -6.36 -0.60 -1.44
CA SER A 275 -4.92 -0.33 -1.42
C SER A 275 -4.46 0.55 -2.58
N GLY A 276 -5.28 0.66 -3.63
CA GLY A 276 -5.06 1.50 -4.80
C GLY A 276 -6.12 1.26 -5.89
N VAL A 277 -6.20 2.15 -6.88
CA VAL A 277 -7.15 2.05 -8.00
C VAL A 277 -6.40 1.94 -9.33
N MET A 278 -5.33 2.69 -9.48
CA MET A 278 -4.53 2.74 -10.70
C MET A 278 -3.48 1.64 -10.74
N THR A 279 -3.32 1.06 -11.92
CA THR A 279 -2.13 0.28 -12.31
C THR A 279 -1.17 1.20 -13.05
N PHE A 280 0.12 1.05 -12.81
CA PHE A 280 1.17 1.84 -13.44
C PHE A 280 2.09 0.99 -14.29
N ILE A 281 2.52 1.51 -15.43
CA ILE A 281 3.59 0.91 -16.24
C ILE A 281 4.68 1.93 -16.53
N VAL A 282 5.92 1.46 -16.59
CA VAL A 282 7.09 2.27 -16.95
C VAL A 282 8.08 1.41 -17.73
N ASN A 283 8.81 2.02 -18.65
CA ASN A 283 9.91 1.37 -19.38
C ASN A 283 11.18 2.25 -19.34
N GLN A 284 12.20 1.90 -20.12
CA GLN A 284 13.52 2.53 -20.11
C GLN A 284 13.52 4.06 -20.37
N GLN A 285 12.47 4.59 -21.01
CA GLN A 285 12.28 6.02 -21.26
C GLN A 285 11.92 6.80 -19.98
N GLY A 286 11.53 6.11 -18.89
CA GLY A 286 11.28 6.73 -17.58
C GLY A 286 9.93 7.43 -17.44
N ARG A 287 9.07 7.38 -18.46
CA ARG A 287 7.71 7.92 -18.39
C ARG A 287 6.78 6.88 -17.77
N VAL A 288 6.15 7.25 -16.65
CA VAL A 288 5.14 6.42 -15.99
C VAL A 288 3.79 6.68 -16.61
N TYR A 289 3.06 5.62 -16.94
CA TYR A 289 1.68 5.65 -17.39
C TYR A 289 0.79 5.00 -16.34
N GLN A 290 -0.49 5.39 -16.31
CA GLN A 290 -1.50 4.84 -15.42
C GLN A 290 -2.75 4.43 -16.20
N ALA A 291 -3.39 3.35 -15.75
CA ALA A 291 -4.70 2.92 -16.20
C ALA A 291 -5.46 2.27 -15.04
N ASN A 292 -6.77 2.51 -14.96
CA ASN A 292 -7.62 1.78 -14.02
C ASN A 292 -8.03 0.46 -14.66
N LEU A 293 -7.49 -0.65 -14.15
CA LEU A 293 -7.80 -1.99 -14.62
C LEU A 293 -9.01 -2.60 -13.89
N GLY A 294 -9.68 -1.88 -12.99
CA GLY A 294 -10.87 -2.36 -12.28
C GLY A 294 -10.59 -3.43 -11.22
N PRO A 295 -11.62 -4.11 -10.70
CA PRO A 295 -11.60 -4.89 -9.45
C PRO A 295 -10.63 -6.08 -9.36
N ASP A 296 -10.13 -6.59 -10.49
CA ASP A 296 -9.16 -7.70 -10.51
C ASP A 296 -7.92 -7.34 -11.33
N PRO A 297 -7.06 -6.45 -10.79
CA PRO A 297 -5.83 -6.06 -11.47
C PRO A 297 -4.83 -7.22 -11.49
N ALA A 298 -4.87 -8.13 -10.50
CA ALA A 298 -3.96 -9.26 -10.42
C ALA A 298 -4.13 -10.23 -11.60
N ALA A 299 -5.37 -10.61 -11.94
CA ALA A 299 -5.61 -11.47 -13.10
C ALA A 299 -5.23 -10.78 -14.42
N LYS A 300 -5.52 -9.48 -14.55
CA LYS A 300 -5.17 -8.70 -15.74
C LYS A 300 -3.66 -8.55 -15.90
N VAL A 301 -2.94 -8.29 -14.82
CA VAL A 301 -1.48 -8.16 -14.81
C VAL A 301 -0.78 -9.53 -14.95
N ALA A 302 -1.39 -10.62 -14.50
CA ALA A 302 -0.88 -11.96 -14.77
C ALA A 302 -0.75 -12.21 -16.27
N ALA A 303 -1.76 -11.81 -17.06
CA ALA A 303 -1.75 -11.86 -18.52
C ALA A 303 -0.87 -10.79 -19.19
N LEU A 304 -0.62 -9.67 -18.51
CA LEU A 304 0.25 -8.60 -19.02
C LEU A 304 1.72 -9.06 -19.06
N SER A 305 2.26 -9.18 -20.27
CA SER A 305 3.68 -9.57 -20.49
C SER A 305 4.51 -8.49 -21.17
N GLU A 306 3.86 -7.40 -21.62
CA GLU A 306 4.47 -6.38 -22.46
C GLU A 306 4.14 -4.99 -21.93
N PHE A 307 5.09 -4.07 -22.05
CA PHE A 307 4.82 -2.64 -21.93
C PHE A 307 4.13 -2.17 -23.21
N ASP A 308 2.83 -1.88 -23.11
CA ASP A 308 2.02 -1.44 -24.26
C ASP A 308 1.07 -0.29 -23.86
N PRO A 309 1.55 0.98 -23.89
CA PRO A 309 0.77 2.14 -23.50
C PRO A 309 -0.19 2.55 -24.64
N ASP A 310 -1.21 1.73 -24.88
CA ASP A 310 -2.30 2.01 -25.82
C ASP A 310 -3.20 3.18 -25.35
N SER A 311 -4.34 3.39 -26.01
CA SER A 311 -5.27 4.48 -25.68
C SER A 311 -5.91 4.39 -24.29
N ALA A 312 -5.86 3.24 -23.61
CA ALA A 312 -6.35 3.08 -22.25
C ALA A 312 -5.36 3.62 -21.19
N TRP A 313 -4.10 3.89 -21.58
CA TRP A 313 -3.06 4.38 -20.70
C TRP A 313 -2.90 5.88 -20.81
N THR A 314 -2.85 6.55 -19.65
CA THR A 314 -2.60 7.98 -19.57
C THR A 314 -1.27 8.24 -18.89
N PRO A 315 -0.47 9.20 -19.37
CA PRO A 315 0.79 9.52 -18.73
C PRO A 315 0.55 10.17 -17.36
N VAL A 316 1.24 9.67 -16.33
CA VAL A 316 1.24 10.31 -15.01
C VAL A 316 1.90 11.69 -15.15
N PRO A 317 1.28 12.76 -14.62
CA PRO A 317 1.90 14.08 -14.63
C PRO A 317 3.30 14.05 -14.02
N ALA A 318 4.23 14.81 -14.60
CA ALA A 318 5.49 15.08 -13.93
C ALA A 318 5.20 15.75 -12.58
N PRO A 319 5.94 15.45 -11.51
CA PRO A 319 5.77 16.16 -10.26
C PRO A 319 5.97 17.65 -10.57
N GLY A 320 5.00 18.49 -10.18
CA GLY A 320 5.09 19.92 -10.40
C GLY A 320 6.44 20.41 -9.89
N ARG A 321 7.21 21.05 -10.76
CA ARG A 321 8.43 21.74 -10.31
C ARG A 321 7.94 22.80 -9.31
N PRO A 322 8.45 22.83 -8.07
CA PRO A 322 8.07 23.85 -7.10
C PRO A 322 8.33 25.25 -7.63
#